data_AF-A0A7C3K0V3-F1
#
_entry.id   AF-A0A7C3K0V3-F1
#
_cell.length_a   1.000
_cell.length_b   1.000
_cell.length_c   1.000
_cell.angle_alpha   90.00
_cell.angle_beta   90.00
_cell.angle_gamma   90.00
#
_symmetry.space_group_name_H-M   'P 1'
#
loop_
_entity.id
_entity.type
_entity.pdbx_description
1 polymer ?
#
loop_
_entity_poly.entity_id
_entity_poly.type
_entity_poly.pdbx_seq_one_letter_code
_entity_poly.pdbx_strand_id
1 'polypeptide(L)'
;MKVNIAEIFIYLLASLILSFVLWGGLIFSRYEIPNPDWFFQTLKYSFSSPPIFKITLGSLFGGFALGIFIFPISRMALMVRRKTKGFIRGADLWSAGNILRKTRSAKSEKQITIADIPIPTDLETLHFLIGGSTGTGKSVAIAEMLSRIIPRGDRVIITDPNGEFLSRFWIKGDVLLNPFDERGQGWSLYNELSGSYDYERFAKSVIPPASTTADAEWHRYAQQLFAETAKQLFIRDQASTENLIEWLTKKPADELGKLLQSTAAAGLFDPGAAKALASTRFIITSYLAPHQYVRSGDFSLRTWLKNAQGGNLFITWRED
;
A
#
# COMPACT_ATOMS: atom_id res chain seq x y z
N MET A 1 -34.62 -0.03 -13.01
CA MET A 1 -34.38 -1.41 -13.49
C MET A 1 -34.52 -1.40 -15.01
N LYS A 2 -33.43 -1.44 -15.79
CA LYS A 2 -33.52 -1.49 -17.26
C LYS A 2 -34.03 -2.86 -17.66
N VAL A 3 -35.29 -2.97 -18.04
CA VAL A 3 -35.86 -4.23 -18.52
C VAL A 3 -35.32 -4.47 -19.93
N ASN A 4 -34.62 -5.57 -20.14
CA ASN A 4 -34.06 -5.92 -21.45
C ASN A 4 -35.19 -6.44 -22.34
N ILE A 5 -35.38 -5.87 -23.53
CA ILE A 5 -36.41 -6.28 -24.50
C ILE A 5 -36.28 -7.77 -24.83
N ALA A 6 -35.06 -8.30 -24.90
CA ALA A 6 -34.83 -9.73 -25.13
C ALA A 6 -35.33 -10.61 -23.97
N GLU A 7 -35.25 -10.12 -22.72
CA GLU A 7 -35.76 -10.85 -21.55
C GLU A 7 -37.28 -10.89 -21.53
N ILE A 8 -37.94 -9.79 -21.89
CA ILE A 8 -39.41 -9.74 -22.05
C ILE A 8 -39.84 -10.73 -23.13
N PHE A 9 -39.12 -10.78 -24.26
CA PHE A 9 -39.46 -11.69 -25.35
C PHE A 9 -39.33 -13.16 -24.94
N ILE A 10 -38.24 -13.53 -24.26
CA ILE A 10 -38.04 -14.90 -23.75
C ILE A 10 -39.13 -15.27 -22.74
N TYR A 11 -39.49 -14.35 -21.85
CA TYR A 11 -40.56 -14.54 -20.88
C TYR A 11 -41.92 -14.80 -21.57
N LEU A 12 -42.28 -13.96 -22.54
CA LEU A 12 -43.54 -14.08 -23.27
C LEU A 12 -43.59 -15.39 -24.04
N LEU A 13 -42.49 -15.78 -24.70
CA LEU A 13 -42.40 -17.02 -25.44
C LEU A 13 -42.55 -18.25 -24.53
N ALA A 14 -41.86 -18.27 -23.38
CA ALA A 14 -41.96 -19.36 -22.41
C ALA A 14 -43.37 -19.47 -21.81
N SER A 15 -43.98 -18.34 -21.48
CA SER A 15 -45.36 -18.28 -20.96
C SER A 15 -46.38 -18.80 -21.98
N LEU A 16 -46.17 -18.51 -23.26
CA LEU A 16 -47.03 -18.96 -24.35
C LEU A 16 -46.88 -20.47 -24.60
N ILE A 17 -45.65 -21.00 -24.52
CA ILE A 17 -45.40 -22.45 -24.59
C ILE A 17 -46.07 -23.17 -23.40
N LEU A 18 -45.90 -22.67 -22.17
CA LEU A 18 -46.56 -23.23 -20.99
C LEU A 18 -48.08 -23.21 -21.12
N SER A 19 -48.63 -22.12 -21.64
CA SER A 19 -50.07 -21.99 -21.90
C SER A 19 -50.55 -23.04 -22.90
N PHE A 20 -49.78 -23.28 -23.96
CA PHE A 20 -50.10 -24.27 -24.99
C PHE A 20 -50.02 -25.71 -24.46
N VAL A 21 -49.01 -26.02 -23.64
CA VAL A 21 -48.85 -27.34 -23.01
C VAL A 21 -49.99 -27.61 -22.03
N LEU A 22 -50.36 -26.63 -21.19
CA LEU A 22 -51.50 -26.72 -20.29
C LEU A 22 -52.81 -26.93 -21.05
N TRP A 23 -53.02 -26.15 -22.11
CA TRP A 23 -54.18 -26.28 -22.97
C TRP A 23 -54.27 -27.70 -23.55
N GLY A 24 -53.18 -28.19 -24.16
CA GLY A 24 -53.15 -29.51 -24.75
C GLY A 24 -53.43 -30.61 -23.72
N GLY A 25 -52.78 -30.56 -22.55
CA GLY A 25 -53.01 -31.51 -21.47
C GLY A 25 -54.46 -31.52 -20.97
N LEU A 26 -55.08 -30.35 -20.84
CA LEU A 26 -56.49 -30.24 -20.43
C LEU A 26 -57.43 -30.78 -21.51
N ILE A 27 -57.14 -30.57 -22.78
CA ILE A 27 -57.93 -31.11 -23.89
C ILE A 27 -57.85 -32.64 -23.92
N PHE A 28 -56.64 -33.22 -23.87
CA PHE A 28 -56.47 -34.67 -23.81
C PHE A 28 -57.09 -35.31 -22.56
N SER A 29 -57.14 -34.60 -21.43
CA SER A 29 -57.75 -35.11 -20.20
C SER A 29 -59.29 -35.12 -20.22
N ARG A 30 -59.91 -34.28 -21.06
CA ARG A 30 -61.37 -34.07 -21.08
C ARG A 30 -62.06 -34.61 -22.33
N TYR A 31 -61.30 -34.83 -23.39
CA TYR A 31 -61.81 -35.26 -24.68
C TYR A 31 -60.97 -36.41 -25.23
N GLU A 32 -61.62 -37.47 -25.66
CA GLU A 32 -60.97 -38.55 -26.40
C GLU A 32 -60.65 -38.05 -27.82
N ILE A 33 -59.36 -37.87 -28.11
CA ILE A 33 -58.90 -37.41 -29.42
C ILE A 33 -58.58 -38.66 -30.27
N PRO A 34 -59.34 -38.97 -31.33
CA PRO A 34 -59.22 -40.24 -32.05
C PRO A 34 -57.89 -40.43 -32.80
N ASN A 35 -57.26 -39.33 -33.22
CA ASN A 35 -55.96 -39.30 -33.92
C ASN A 35 -55.26 -37.95 -33.66
N PRO A 36 -53.91 -37.91 -33.54
CA PRO A 36 -53.11 -36.68 -33.48
C PRO A 36 -53.55 -35.52 -34.39
N ASP A 37 -54.04 -35.78 -35.61
CA ASP A 37 -54.47 -34.73 -36.54
C ASP A 37 -55.67 -33.92 -36.00
N TRP A 38 -56.52 -34.55 -35.20
CA TRP A 38 -57.66 -33.88 -34.55
C TRP A 38 -57.24 -32.90 -33.47
N PHE A 39 -56.03 -33.02 -32.91
CA PHE A 39 -55.50 -32.04 -31.95
C PHE A 39 -55.30 -30.65 -32.57
N PHE A 40 -54.85 -30.59 -33.82
CA PHE A 40 -54.71 -29.32 -34.52
C PHE A 40 -56.05 -28.79 -35.05
N GLN A 41 -57.03 -29.66 -35.27
CA GLN A 41 -58.39 -29.24 -35.59
C GLN A 41 -59.09 -28.65 -34.36
N THR A 42 -58.96 -29.26 -33.18
CA THR A 42 -59.52 -28.70 -31.92
C THR A 42 -58.95 -27.33 -31.60
N LEU A 43 -57.69 -27.06 -31.97
CA LEU A 43 -57.09 -25.72 -31.87
C LEU A 43 -57.83 -24.66 -32.70
N LYS A 44 -58.36 -25.02 -33.88
CA LYS A 44 -59.17 -24.11 -34.71
C LYS A 44 -60.54 -23.86 -34.07
N TYR A 45 -61.10 -24.86 -33.39
CA TYR A 45 -62.38 -24.76 -32.68
C TYR A 45 -62.27 -24.10 -31.29
N SER A 46 -61.05 -23.81 -30.83
CA SER A 46 -60.78 -23.13 -29.57
C SER A 46 -61.48 -21.78 -29.43
N PHE A 47 -61.78 -21.10 -30.53
CA PHE A 47 -62.43 -19.79 -30.53
C PHE A 47 -63.92 -19.85 -30.94
N SER A 48 -64.39 -20.98 -31.46
CA SER A 48 -65.74 -21.13 -32.00
C SER A 48 -66.66 -21.95 -31.10
N SER A 49 -66.11 -22.78 -30.21
CA SER A 49 -66.89 -23.64 -29.31
C SER A 49 -66.80 -23.12 -27.86
N PRO A 50 -67.93 -22.85 -27.20
CA PRO A 50 -67.95 -22.34 -25.82
C PRO A 50 -67.18 -23.19 -24.78
N PRO A 51 -67.20 -24.54 -24.80
CA PRO A 51 -66.49 -25.32 -23.80
C PRO A 51 -64.97 -25.32 -24.00
N ILE A 52 -64.49 -25.38 -25.25
CA ILE A 52 -63.05 -25.33 -25.56
C ILE A 52 -62.52 -23.92 -25.31
N PHE A 53 -63.30 -22.87 -25.61
CA PHE A 53 -62.91 -21.48 -25.34
C PHE A 53 -62.59 -21.23 -23.87
N LYS A 54 -63.38 -21.77 -22.94
CA LYS A 54 -63.10 -21.66 -21.49
C LYS A 54 -61.77 -22.33 -21.10
N ILE A 55 -61.45 -23.47 -21.71
CA ILE A 55 -60.20 -24.18 -21.48
C ILE A 55 -59.02 -23.38 -22.05
N THR A 56 -59.16 -22.84 -23.25
CA THR A 56 -58.17 -21.95 -23.90
C THR A 56 -57.86 -20.73 -23.04
N LEU A 57 -58.91 -20.04 -22.57
CA LEU A 57 -58.73 -18.83 -21.78
C LEU A 57 -58.08 -19.14 -20.41
N GLY A 58 -58.52 -20.22 -19.73
CA GLY A 58 -57.93 -20.65 -18.47
C GLY A 58 -56.48 -21.08 -18.60
N SER A 59 -56.11 -21.75 -19.71
CA SER A 59 -54.74 -22.21 -19.96
C SER A 59 -53.79 -21.06 -20.28
N LEU A 60 -54.27 -20.02 -20.98
CA LEU A 60 -53.53 -18.78 -21.22
C LEU A 60 -53.22 -18.06 -19.92
N PHE A 61 -54.22 -17.82 -19.06
CA PHE A 61 -53.97 -17.19 -17.76
C PHE A 61 -53.07 -18.05 -16.87
N GLY A 62 -53.27 -19.36 -16.86
CA GLY A 62 -52.46 -20.30 -16.09
C GLY A 62 -51.00 -20.33 -16.54
N GLY A 63 -50.74 -20.39 -17.84
CA GLY A 63 -49.38 -20.41 -18.38
C GLY A 63 -48.64 -19.09 -18.19
N PHE A 64 -49.33 -17.95 -18.30
CA PHE A 64 -48.76 -16.65 -17.96
C PHE A 64 -48.48 -16.52 -16.45
N ALA A 65 -49.39 -16.97 -15.58
CA ALA A 65 -49.16 -16.94 -14.14
C ALA A 65 -47.95 -17.80 -13.74
N LEU A 66 -47.84 -19.02 -14.28
CA LEU A 66 -46.68 -19.88 -14.07
C LEU A 66 -45.38 -19.27 -14.63
N GLY A 67 -45.46 -18.60 -15.78
CA GLY A 67 -44.35 -17.83 -16.33
C GLY A 67 -43.81 -16.80 -15.34
N ILE A 68 -44.70 -16.01 -14.70
CA ILE A 68 -44.33 -15.00 -13.69
C ILE A 68 -43.56 -15.64 -12.53
N PHE A 69 -43.95 -16.84 -12.09
CA PHE A 69 -43.29 -17.52 -10.97
C PHE A 69 -41.97 -18.20 -11.35
N ILE A 70 -41.89 -18.79 -12.54
CA ILE A 70 -40.70 -19.56 -12.98
C ILE A 70 -39.57 -18.63 -13.44
N PHE A 71 -39.89 -17.49 -14.07
CA PHE A 71 -38.91 -16.55 -14.60
C PHE A 71 -37.91 -15.97 -13.57
N PRO A 72 -38.31 -15.49 -12.39
CA PRO A 72 -37.36 -15.00 -11.39
C PRO A 72 -36.48 -16.13 -10.83
N ILE A 73 -37.03 -17.35 -10.69
CA ILE A 73 -36.29 -18.53 -10.21
C ILE A 73 -35.22 -18.94 -11.23
N SER A 74 -35.55 -18.97 -12.52
CA SER A 74 -34.59 -19.31 -13.58
C SER A 74 -33.52 -18.23 -13.73
N ARG A 75 -33.86 -16.95 -13.54
CA ARG A 75 -32.88 -15.85 -13.55
C ARG A 75 -31.91 -15.95 -12.36
N MET A 76 -32.41 -16.32 -11.19
CA MET A 76 -31.57 -16.56 -10.00
C MET A 76 -30.64 -17.76 -10.22
N ALA A 77 -31.14 -18.86 -10.79
CA ALA A 77 -30.33 -20.04 -11.13
C ALA A 77 -29.25 -19.74 -12.19
N LEU A 78 -29.55 -18.87 -13.17
CA LEU A 78 -28.61 -18.44 -14.21
C LEU A 78 -27.56 -17.46 -13.68
N MET A 79 -27.92 -16.54 -12.76
CA MET A 79 -26.95 -15.65 -12.11
C MET A 79 -25.92 -16.40 -11.24
N VAL A 80 -26.29 -17.55 -10.68
CA VAL A 80 -25.39 -18.40 -9.86
C VAL A 80 -24.34 -19.16 -10.69
N ARG A 81 -24.44 -19.18 -12.03
CA ARG A 81 -23.53 -19.95 -12.91
C ARG A 81 -22.78 -19.09 -13.93
N ARG A 82 -21.89 -18.24 -13.45
CA ARG A 82 -20.63 -17.93 -14.15
C ARG A 82 -19.44 -18.44 -13.33
N LYS A 83 -19.41 -19.75 -13.05
CA LYS A 83 -18.14 -20.42 -12.75
C LYS A 83 -17.35 -20.47 -14.06
N THR A 84 -16.35 -19.61 -14.20
CA THR A 84 -15.35 -19.72 -15.26
C THR A 84 -14.77 -21.15 -15.26
N LYS A 85 -14.52 -21.71 -16.43
CA LYS A 85 -13.92 -23.05 -16.62
C LYS A 85 -12.51 -23.06 -16.03
N GLY A 86 -12.36 -23.39 -14.76
CA GLY A 86 -11.09 -23.65 -14.07
C GLY A 86 -10.12 -22.47 -13.96
N PHE A 87 -9.44 -22.33 -12.83
CA PHE A 87 -8.25 -21.47 -12.75
C PHE A 87 -7.11 -22.15 -13.52
N ILE A 88 -6.52 -21.44 -14.48
CA ILE A 88 -5.44 -21.99 -15.32
C ILE A 88 -4.07 -21.50 -14.81
N ARG A 89 -3.89 -20.18 -14.66
CA ARG A 89 -2.65 -19.53 -14.17
C ARG A 89 -2.88 -18.04 -13.89
N GLY A 90 -1.96 -17.40 -13.17
CA GLY A 90 -1.96 -15.94 -12.90
C GLY A 90 -2.34 -15.60 -11.46
N ALA A 91 -2.73 -14.36 -11.21
CA ALA A 91 -3.26 -13.95 -9.92
C ALA A 91 -4.65 -14.59 -9.71
N ASP A 92 -4.82 -15.27 -8.58
CA ASP A 92 -6.09 -15.88 -8.20
C ASP A 92 -6.75 -15.05 -7.07
N LEU A 93 -8.07 -14.87 -7.15
CA LEU A 93 -8.81 -14.09 -6.16
C LEU A 93 -9.43 -15.02 -5.13
N TRP A 94 -9.06 -14.82 -3.88
CA TRP A 94 -9.49 -15.66 -2.76
C TRP A 94 -10.41 -14.87 -1.84
N SER A 95 -11.38 -15.53 -1.21
CA SER A 95 -12.15 -14.92 -0.13
C SER A 95 -11.26 -14.73 1.11
N ALA A 96 -11.58 -13.73 1.92
CA ALA A 96 -10.82 -13.44 3.15
C ALA A 96 -10.67 -14.68 4.04
N GLY A 97 -11.74 -15.46 4.23
CA GLY A 97 -11.69 -16.70 5.03
C GLY A 97 -10.76 -17.77 4.45
N ASN A 98 -10.67 -17.88 3.12
CA ASN A 98 -9.75 -18.82 2.47
C ASN A 98 -8.30 -18.37 2.60
N ILE A 99 -8.02 -17.07 2.48
CA ILE A 99 -6.69 -16.49 2.68
C ILE A 99 -6.27 -16.70 4.13
N LEU A 100 -7.11 -16.32 5.09
CA LEU A 100 -6.83 -16.46 6.52
C LEU A 100 -6.49 -17.90 6.90
N ARG A 101 -7.24 -18.88 6.39
CA ARG A 101 -6.94 -20.31 6.64
C ARG A 101 -5.60 -20.73 6.04
N LYS A 102 -5.20 -20.18 4.89
CA LYS A 102 -3.95 -20.51 4.21
C LYS A 102 -2.73 -19.83 4.83
N THR A 103 -2.88 -18.59 5.28
CA THR A 103 -1.76 -17.79 5.77
C THR A 103 -1.53 -17.95 7.28
N ARG A 104 -2.52 -18.48 8.02
CA ARG A 104 -2.37 -18.79 9.42
C ARG A 104 -1.33 -19.90 9.62
N SER A 105 -0.33 -19.63 10.45
CA SER A 105 0.70 -20.60 10.81
C SER A 105 0.09 -21.77 11.60
N ALA A 106 0.45 -22.99 11.20
CA ALA A 106 0.10 -24.21 11.94
C ALA A 106 0.94 -24.37 13.22
N LYS A 107 2.07 -23.68 13.32
CA LYS A 107 3.08 -23.84 14.40
C LYS A 107 2.92 -22.86 15.57
N SER A 108 1.79 -22.15 15.66
CA SER A 108 1.55 -21.10 16.67
C SER A 108 2.60 -19.97 16.66
N GLU A 109 3.21 -19.70 15.50
CA GLU A 109 4.09 -18.55 15.34
C GLU A 109 3.31 -17.24 15.55
N LYS A 110 3.90 -16.28 16.26
CA LYS A 110 3.33 -14.94 16.42
C LYS A 110 3.49 -14.20 15.08
N GLN A 111 2.42 -14.09 14.31
CA GLN A 111 2.42 -13.41 13.01
C GLN A 111 1.98 -11.95 13.17
N ILE A 112 2.52 -11.06 12.32
CA ILE A 112 1.88 -9.76 12.09
C ILE A 112 0.59 -9.94 11.29
N THR A 113 -0.27 -8.94 11.32
CA THR A 113 -1.51 -8.92 10.54
C THR A 113 -1.60 -7.65 9.71
N ILE A 114 -2.22 -7.77 8.53
CA ILE A 114 -2.60 -6.64 7.68
C ILE A 114 -4.06 -6.84 7.29
N ALA A 115 -4.94 -5.93 7.70
CA ALA A 115 -6.38 -6.06 7.52
C ALA A 115 -6.93 -7.40 8.05
N ASP A 116 -6.50 -7.76 9.27
CA ASP A 116 -6.83 -9.00 9.98
C ASP A 116 -6.35 -10.30 9.31
N ILE A 117 -5.58 -10.20 8.22
CA ILE A 117 -4.97 -11.34 7.56
C ILE A 117 -3.57 -11.58 8.16
N PRO A 118 -3.31 -12.75 8.77
CA PRO A 118 -1.98 -13.07 9.27
C PRO A 118 -1.00 -13.19 8.10
N ILE A 119 0.16 -12.58 8.25
CA ILE A 119 1.22 -12.64 7.25
C ILE A 119 2.17 -13.80 7.59
N PRO A 120 2.47 -14.71 6.63
CA PRO A 120 3.50 -15.71 6.82
C PRO A 120 4.85 -15.08 7.21
N THR A 121 5.51 -15.65 8.22
CA THR A 121 6.72 -15.09 8.84
C THR A 121 7.89 -14.98 7.87
N ASP A 122 7.95 -15.86 6.87
CA ASP A 122 8.91 -15.84 5.78
C ASP A 122 8.71 -14.68 4.79
N LEU A 123 7.51 -14.10 4.74
CA LEU A 123 7.20 -12.94 3.90
C LEU A 123 7.47 -11.60 4.59
N GLU A 124 7.60 -11.57 5.92
CA GLU A 124 7.79 -10.33 6.69
C GLU A 124 9.07 -9.58 6.29
N THR A 125 10.12 -10.31 5.91
CA THR A 125 11.41 -9.74 5.50
C THR A 125 11.45 -9.31 4.03
N LEU A 126 10.39 -9.54 3.25
CA LEU A 126 10.32 -9.18 1.83
C LEU A 126 9.77 -7.76 1.58
N HIS A 127 9.53 -7.02 2.66
CA HIS A 127 8.98 -5.66 2.67
C HIS A 127 7.51 -5.58 2.21
N PHE A 128 6.84 -4.49 2.61
CA PHE A 128 5.45 -4.22 2.25
C PHE A 128 5.34 -2.85 1.59
N LEU A 129 4.49 -2.77 0.56
CA LEU A 129 4.06 -1.51 -0.04
C LEU A 129 2.57 -1.31 0.25
N ILE A 130 2.23 -0.35 1.09
CA ILE A 130 0.84 0.01 1.43
C ILE A 130 0.44 1.24 0.61
N GLY A 131 -0.24 1.01 -0.51
CA GLY A 131 -0.75 2.05 -1.40
C GLY A 131 -2.22 2.39 -1.16
N GLY A 132 -2.57 3.68 -1.21
CA GLY A 132 -3.95 4.15 -1.12
C GLY A 132 -4.07 5.66 -1.03
N SER A 133 -5.23 6.21 -1.38
CA SER A 133 -5.52 7.65 -1.27
C SER A 133 -5.54 8.12 0.19
N THR A 134 -5.57 9.43 0.42
CA THR A 134 -5.78 9.99 1.76
C THR A 134 -7.11 9.50 2.33
N GLY A 135 -7.13 9.09 3.60
CA GLY A 135 -8.34 8.60 4.27
C GLY A 135 -8.70 7.14 4.00
N THR A 136 -7.95 6.38 3.20
CA THR A 136 -8.27 4.96 2.91
C THR A 136 -7.80 3.96 3.98
N GLY A 137 -7.29 4.43 5.12
CA GLY A 137 -6.87 3.58 6.23
C GLY A 137 -5.42 3.09 6.21
N LYS A 138 -4.50 3.76 5.48
CA LYS A 138 -3.07 3.39 5.49
C LYS A 138 -2.46 3.39 6.90
N SER A 139 -2.66 4.47 7.67
CA SER A 139 -2.18 4.57 9.06
C SER A 139 -2.84 3.52 9.97
N VAL A 140 -4.11 3.16 9.69
CA VAL A 140 -4.81 2.10 10.43
C VAL A 140 -4.15 0.74 10.19
N ALA A 141 -3.81 0.40 8.95
CA ALA A 141 -3.10 -0.83 8.63
C ALA A 141 -1.69 -0.89 9.26
N ILE A 142 -0.95 0.21 9.25
CA ILE A 142 0.38 0.28 9.90
C ILE A 142 0.22 0.13 11.43
N ALA A 143 -0.77 0.80 12.04
CA ALA A 143 -1.03 0.66 13.47
C ALA A 143 -1.41 -0.77 13.86
N GLU A 144 -2.18 -1.48 13.01
CA GLU A 144 -2.48 -2.90 13.19
C GLU A 144 -1.18 -3.73 13.20
N MET A 145 -0.29 -3.52 12.23
CA MET A 145 1.01 -4.20 12.19
C MET A 145 1.81 -3.92 13.48
N LEU A 146 1.93 -2.65 13.89
CA LEU A 146 2.66 -2.26 15.10
C LEU A 146 2.08 -2.89 16.37
N SER A 147 0.76 -3.04 16.45
CA SER A 147 0.09 -3.73 17.57
C SER A 147 0.48 -5.19 17.73
N ARG A 148 1.04 -5.81 16.67
CA ARG A 148 1.59 -7.17 16.70
C ARG A 148 3.11 -7.17 16.89
N ILE A 149 3.81 -6.29 16.18
CA ILE A 149 5.28 -6.21 16.17
C ILE A 149 5.82 -5.88 17.57
N ILE A 150 5.28 -4.85 18.22
CA ILE A 150 5.83 -4.37 19.49
C ILE A 150 5.65 -5.39 20.63
N PRO A 151 4.44 -5.97 20.87
CA PRO A 151 4.28 -7.01 21.88
C PRO A 151 4.96 -8.34 21.54
N ARG A 152 5.28 -8.57 20.25
CA ARG A 152 6.09 -9.72 19.82
C ARG A 152 7.55 -9.58 20.28
N GLY A 153 8.00 -8.36 20.59
CA GLY A 153 9.35 -8.04 21.03
C GLY A 153 10.28 -7.62 19.90
N ASP A 154 9.73 -7.36 18.71
CA ASP A 154 10.51 -6.89 17.58
C ASP A 154 10.76 -5.39 17.71
N ARG A 155 11.90 -4.95 17.19
CA ARG A 155 12.31 -3.55 17.21
C ARG A 155 11.88 -2.83 15.94
N VAL A 156 11.41 -1.60 16.09
CA VAL A 156 10.98 -0.75 14.98
C VAL A 156 11.70 0.58 14.96
N ILE A 157 11.89 1.11 13.75
CA ILE A 157 12.17 2.52 13.49
C ILE A 157 10.92 3.07 12.80
N ILE A 158 10.30 4.10 13.37
CA ILE A 158 9.06 4.69 12.85
C ILE A 158 9.31 6.15 12.51
N THR A 159 9.16 6.50 11.24
CA THR A 159 9.02 7.89 10.79
C THR A 159 7.56 8.29 11.00
N ASP A 160 7.32 9.17 11.95
CA ASP A 160 6.01 9.39 12.57
C ASP A 160 5.62 10.87 12.51
N PRO A 161 5.02 11.33 11.40
CA PRO A 161 4.48 12.67 11.31
C PRO A 161 3.47 12.92 12.43
N ASN A 162 3.61 14.05 13.11
CA ASN A 162 2.78 14.50 14.23
C ASN A 162 2.79 13.59 15.48
N GLY A 163 3.64 12.57 15.53
CA GLY A 163 3.76 11.71 16.71
C GLY A 163 2.56 10.79 16.95
N GLU A 164 1.81 10.41 15.90
CA GLU A 164 0.62 9.57 16.02
C GLU A 164 0.99 8.20 16.62
N PHE A 165 2.01 7.55 16.06
CA PHE A 165 2.43 6.23 16.53
C PHE A 165 3.15 6.31 17.87
N LEU A 166 3.96 7.35 18.09
CA LEU A 166 4.61 7.65 19.36
C LEU A 166 3.59 7.68 20.49
N SER A 167 2.51 8.43 20.32
CA SER A 167 1.48 8.60 21.36
C SER A 167 0.78 7.29 21.76
N ARG A 168 0.76 6.29 20.87
CA ARG A 168 0.02 5.03 21.04
C ARG A 168 0.91 3.86 21.44
N PHE A 169 2.16 3.86 20.98
CA PHE A 169 3.02 2.68 21.01
C PHE A 169 4.33 2.87 21.76
N TRP A 170 4.60 4.08 22.27
CA TRP A 170 5.78 4.33 23.11
C TRP A 170 5.78 3.46 24.37
N ILE A 171 6.90 2.79 24.60
CA ILE A 171 7.18 2.03 25.82
C ILE A 171 8.46 2.53 26.50
N LYS A 172 8.61 2.24 27.79
CA LYS A 172 9.81 2.60 28.55
C LYS A 172 11.04 1.94 27.92
N GLY A 173 12.04 2.76 27.57
CA GLY A 173 13.27 2.31 26.92
C GLY A 173 13.34 2.66 25.44
N ASP A 174 12.23 3.13 24.85
CA ASP A 174 12.23 3.67 23.49
C ASP A 174 13.02 4.98 23.40
N VAL A 175 13.38 5.32 22.16
CA VAL A 175 14.22 6.46 21.80
C VAL A 175 13.45 7.38 20.87
N LEU A 176 13.53 8.69 21.13
CA LEU A 176 12.93 9.74 20.31
C LEU A 176 14.02 10.57 19.62
N LEU A 177 13.89 10.78 18.32
CA LEU A 177 14.63 11.77 17.55
C LEU A 177 13.68 12.87 17.09
N ASN A 178 13.75 14.01 17.79
CA ASN A 178 13.07 15.24 17.42
C ASN A 178 13.84 16.41 18.07
N PRO A 179 14.41 17.34 17.28
CA PRO A 179 15.16 18.47 17.81
C PRO A 179 14.33 19.42 18.68
N PHE A 180 13.00 19.42 18.51
CA PHE A 180 12.07 20.32 19.19
C PHE A 180 11.25 19.63 20.29
N ASP A 181 11.51 18.35 20.56
CA ASP A 181 10.91 17.63 21.70
C ASP A 181 11.95 17.47 22.82
N GLU A 182 11.60 17.90 24.03
CA GLU A 182 12.48 17.83 25.20
C GLU A 182 12.95 16.40 25.51
N ARG A 183 12.12 15.39 25.20
CA ARG A 183 12.43 13.96 25.38
C ARG A 183 13.40 13.43 24.33
N GLY A 184 13.60 14.16 23.24
CA GLY A 184 14.47 13.78 22.13
C GLY A 184 15.92 13.58 22.59
N GLN A 185 16.61 12.63 21.97
CA GLN A 185 18.03 12.41 22.24
C GLN A 185 18.89 13.52 21.62
N GLY A 186 19.94 13.91 22.34
CA GLY A 186 21.02 14.68 21.75
C GLY A 186 21.86 13.78 20.83
N TRP A 187 22.17 14.28 19.63
CA TRP A 187 22.87 13.53 18.60
C TRP A 187 23.94 14.41 17.94
N SER A 188 25.09 13.81 17.66
CA SER A 188 26.13 14.40 16.83
C SER A 188 26.37 13.52 15.64
N LEU A 189 26.62 14.15 14.49
CA LEU A 189 26.98 13.46 13.26
C LEU A 189 28.21 12.56 13.43
N TYR A 190 29.16 13.00 14.26
CA TYR A 190 30.37 12.24 14.56
C TYR A 190 30.10 10.93 15.32
N ASN A 191 28.94 10.78 15.96
CA ASN A 191 28.57 9.55 16.68
C ASN A 191 28.35 8.37 15.73
N GLU A 192 28.23 8.63 14.42
CA GLU A 192 28.06 7.60 13.40
C GLU A 192 29.37 7.27 12.66
N LEU A 193 30.43 8.04 12.90
CA LEU A 193 31.72 7.96 12.20
C LEU A 193 32.71 7.13 13.03
N SER A 194 33.01 5.90 12.59
CA SER A 194 33.91 4.97 13.30
C SER A 194 35.18 4.61 12.51
N GLY A 195 35.09 4.59 11.18
CA GLY A 195 36.19 4.22 10.28
C GLY A 195 36.41 5.28 9.20
N SER A 196 37.56 5.20 8.51
CA SER A 196 37.95 6.14 7.45
C SER A 196 36.96 6.21 6.28
N TYR A 197 36.23 5.12 6.01
CA TYR A 197 35.20 5.05 4.97
C TYR A 197 33.84 5.59 5.41
N ASP A 198 33.62 5.81 6.71
CA ASP A 198 32.31 6.25 7.21
C ASP A 198 32.01 7.70 6.80
N TYR A 199 33.03 8.54 6.62
CA TYR A 199 32.84 9.94 6.18
C TYR A 199 32.15 10.02 4.82
N GLU A 200 32.65 9.29 3.82
CA GLU A 200 32.05 9.24 2.49
C GLU A 200 30.69 8.55 2.49
N ARG A 201 30.54 7.49 3.29
CA ARG A 201 29.27 6.77 3.41
C ARG A 201 28.19 7.65 4.03
N PHE A 202 28.52 8.34 5.11
CA PHE A 202 27.59 9.18 5.85
C PHE A 202 27.25 10.45 5.08
N ALA A 203 28.19 10.99 4.29
CA ALA A 203 27.93 12.10 3.38
C ALA A 203 26.74 11.84 2.44
N LYS A 204 26.59 10.59 1.95
CA LYS A 204 25.47 10.18 1.09
C LYS A 204 24.12 10.11 1.82
N SER A 205 24.13 10.00 3.14
CA SER A 205 22.92 10.04 3.98
C SER A 205 22.50 11.48 4.28
N VAL A 206 23.46 12.37 4.52
CA VAL A 206 23.20 13.80 4.77
C VAL A 206 22.79 14.51 3.49
N ILE A 207 23.52 14.26 2.40
CA ILE A 207 23.32 14.87 1.10
C ILE A 207 22.86 13.74 0.17
N PRO A 208 21.54 13.53 0.01
CA PRO A 208 21.02 12.43 -0.78
C PRO A 208 21.43 12.56 -2.26
N PRO A 209 21.42 11.45 -3.03
CA PRO A 209 21.61 11.52 -4.47
C PRO A 209 20.63 12.49 -5.13
N ALA A 210 21.11 13.21 -6.13
CA ALA A 210 20.28 14.14 -6.88
C ALA A 210 19.08 13.44 -7.54
N SER A 211 17.96 14.16 -7.62
CA SER A 211 16.76 13.68 -8.35
C SER A 211 16.95 13.71 -9.87
N THR A 212 17.89 14.53 -10.36
CA THR A 212 18.18 14.69 -11.79
C THR A 212 19.64 14.36 -12.09
N THR A 213 19.92 13.96 -13.33
CA THR A 213 21.30 13.72 -13.79
C THR A 213 22.13 15.00 -13.87
N ALA A 214 21.50 16.15 -14.16
CA ALA A 214 22.16 17.45 -14.24
C ALA A 214 22.72 17.89 -12.88
N ASP A 215 22.04 17.55 -11.78
CA ASP A 215 22.44 17.93 -10.42
C ASP A 215 23.33 16.89 -9.72
N ALA A 216 23.50 15.71 -10.33
CA ALA A 216 24.21 14.58 -9.74
C ALA A 216 25.70 14.88 -9.51
N GLU A 217 26.32 15.68 -10.37
CA GLU A 217 27.71 16.09 -10.21
C GLU A 217 27.88 17.04 -9.01
N TRP A 218 27.00 18.02 -8.87
CA TRP A 218 27.04 18.97 -7.75
C TRP A 218 26.80 18.29 -6.40
N HIS A 219 25.90 17.31 -6.34
CA HIS A 219 25.70 16.52 -5.12
C HIS A 219 26.93 15.68 -4.78
N ARG A 220 27.66 15.14 -5.77
CA ARG A 220 28.93 14.42 -5.54
C ARG A 220 29.99 15.36 -4.97
N TYR A 221 30.14 16.57 -5.50
CA TYR A 221 31.06 17.57 -4.94
C TYR A 221 30.67 17.96 -3.51
N ALA A 222 29.37 18.09 -3.24
CA ALA A 222 28.86 18.42 -1.91
C ALA A 222 29.16 17.30 -0.89
N GLN A 223 28.94 16.05 -1.29
CA GLN A 223 29.29 14.87 -0.48
C GLN A 223 30.80 14.80 -0.20
N GLN A 224 31.64 15.07 -1.20
CA GLN A 224 33.08 15.04 -1.05
C GLN A 224 33.59 16.16 -0.15
N LEU A 225 33.11 17.40 -0.35
CA LEU A 225 33.44 18.55 0.48
C LEU A 225 33.03 18.31 1.94
N PHE A 226 31.83 17.77 2.16
CA PHE A 226 31.35 17.37 3.47
C PHE A 226 32.26 16.33 4.13
N ALA A 227 32.57 15.23 3.42
CA ALA A 227 33.34 14.12 3.96
C ALA A 227 34.77 14.53 4.35
N GLU A 228 35.45 15.27 3.47
CA GLU A 228 36.81 15.73 3.73
C GLU A 228 36.86 16.78 4.85
N THR A 229 35.89 17.68 4.91
CA THR A 229 35.80 18.66 6.01
C THR A 229 35.59 17.96 7.35
N ALA A 230 34.63 17.04 7.44
CA ALA A 230 34.38 16.28 8.66
C ALA A 230 35.62 15.49 9.12
N LYS A 231 36.32 14.86 8.16
CA LYS A 231 37.57 14.14 8.44
C LYS A 231 38.69 15.05 8.94
N GLN A 232 38.89 16.21 8.30
CA GLN A 232 39.92 17.15 8.69
C GLN A 232 39.66 17.78 10.07
N LEU A 233 38.40 18.02 10.43
CA LEU A 233 38.03 18.49 11.77
C LEU A 233 38.22 17.42 12.84
N PHE A 234 37.90 16.16 12.53
CA PHE A 234 38.18 15.05 13.43
C PHE A 234 39.68 14.89 13.73
N ILE A 235 40.53 14.91 12.70
CA ILE A 235 41.99 14.79 12.85
C ILE A 235 42.58 15.94 13.71
N ARG A 236 41.92 17.09 13.76
CA ARG A 236 42.37 18.27 14.51
C ARG A 236 41.77 18.39 15.91
N ASP A 237 41.07 17.35 16.39
CA ASP A 237 40.34 17.37 17.67
C ASP A 237 39.29 18.49 17.74
N GLN A 238 38.67 18.80 16.60
CA GLN A 238 37.65 19.84 16.44
C GLN A 238 36.30 19.26 15.96
N ALA A 239 36.06 17.98 16.23
CA ALA A 239 34.86 17.27 15.83
C ALA A 239 33.63 17.68 16.65
N SER A 240 32.83 18.59 16.09
CA SER A 240 31.44 18.80 16.53
C SER A 240 30.55 19.10 15.32
N THR A 241 29.26 18.77 15.44
CA THR A 241 28.29 19.01 14.37
C THR A 241 28.17 20.51 14.07
N GLU A 242 28.17 21.33 15.12
CA GLU A 242 28.10 22.78 15.04
C GLU A 242 29.31 23.36 14.31
N ASN A 243 30.52 22.91 14.65
CA ASN A 243 31.75 23.38 14.00
C ASN A 243 31.80 22.93 12.54
N LEU A 244 31.38 21.69 12.24
CA LEU A 244 31.29 21.21 10.85
C LEU A 244 30.33 22.08 10.02
N ILE A 245 29.16 22.41 10.56
CA ILE A 245 28.20 23.32 9.91
C ILE A 245 28.84 24.70 9.69
N GLU A 246 29.54 25.25 10.69
CA GLU A 246 30.22 26.55 10.57
C GLU A 246 31.26 26.55 9.44
N TRP A 247 32.12 25.52 9.37
CA TRP A 247 33.12 25.39 8.31
C TRP A 247 32.49 25.32 6.92
N LEU A 248 31.45 24.50 6.78
CA LEU A 248 30.83 24.26 5.49
C LEU A 248 29.97 25.43 5.01
N THR A 249 29.35 26.19 5.91
CA THR A 249 28.35 27.20 5.55
C THR A 249 28.78 28.66 5.77
N LYS A 250 29.69 28.94 6.71
CA LYS A 250 30.03 30.31 7.14
C LYS A 250 31.48 30.69 6.90
N LYS A 251 32.44 29.78 7.09
CA LYS A 251 33.87 30.12 6.98
C LYS A 251 34.24 30.68 5.59
N PRO A 252 35.19 31.63 5.51
CA PRO A 252 35.72 32.10 4.23
C PRO A 252 36.25 30.95 3.35
N ALA A 253 36.12 31.10 2.03
CA ALA A 253 36.52 30.05 1.09
C ALA A 253 38.03 29.78 1.13
N ASP A 254 38.86 30.79 1.40
CA ASP A 254 40.30 30.64 1.51
C ASP A 254 40.70 29.86 2.78
N GLU A 255 40.03 30.09 3.91
CA GLU A 255 40.23 29.31 5.13
C GLU A 255 39.84 27.85 4.94
N LEU A 256 38.68 27.59 4.35
CA LEU A 256 38.23 26.23 4.04
C LEU A 256 39.17 25.54 3.04
N GLY A 257 39.66 26.27 2.03
CA GLY A 257 40.65 25.78 1.08
C GLY A 257 41.97 25.39 1.75
N LYS A 258 42.47 26.19 2.72
CA LYS A 258 43.65 25.85 3.52
C LYS A 258 43.44 24.58 4.34
N LEU A 259 42.26 24.41 4.95
CA LEU A 259 41.92 23.19 5.70
C LEU A 259 41.99 21.94 4.81
N LEU A 260 41.57 22.07 3.55
CA LEU A 260 41.34 20.97 2.61
C LEU A 260 42.45 20.79 1.56
N GLN A 261 43.53 21.57 1.61
CA GLN A 261 44.57 21.62 0.57
C GLN A 261 45.21 20.26 0.24
N SER A 262 45.31 19.36 1.23
CA SER A 262 45.88 18.02 1.09
C SER A 262 44.85 16.92 0.88
N THR A 263 43.61 17.27 0.56
CA THR A 263 42.48 16.34 0.45
C THR A 263 41.99 16.22 -0.99
N ALA A 264 41.12 15.23 -1.25
CA ALA A 264 40.52 15.07 -2.57
C ALA A 264 39.59 16.25 -2.97
N ALA A 265 39.17 17.08 -2.00
CA ALA A 265 38.35 18.27 -2.25
C ALA A 265 39.17 19.53 -2.63
N ALA A 266 40.50 19.46 -2.67
CA ALA A 266 41.36 20.61 -2.92
C ALA A 266 41.04 21.35 -4.23
N GLY A 267 40.71 20.60 -5.30
CA GLY A 267 40.41 21.18 -6.62
C GLY A 267 39.17 22.09 -6.65
N LEU A 268 38.27 22.01 -5.65
CA LEU A 268 37.15 22.96 -5.52
C LEU A 268 37.62 24.39 -5.20
N PHE A 269 38.89 24.55 -4.80
CA PHE A 269 39.48 25.83 -4.41
C PHE A 269 40.51 26.34 -5.43
N ASP A 270 40.65 25.67 -6.58
CA ASP A 270 41.55 26.10 -7.65
C ASP A 270 41.11 27.44 -8.29
N PRO A 271 42.05 28.22 -8.86
CA PRO A 271 41.71 29.41 -9.62
C PRO A 271 40.69 29.09 -10.74
N GLY A 272 39.52 29.72 -10.69
CA GLY A 272 38.42 29.48 -11.64
C GLY A 272 37.32 28.54 -11.14
N ALA A 273 37.52 27.82 -10.02
CA ALA A 273 36.53 26.90 -9.45
C ALA A 273 35.47 27.60 -8.57
N ALA A 274 35.53 28.92 -8.40
CA ALA A 274 34.68 29.68 -7.47
C ALA A 274 33.17 29.43 -7.66
N LYS A 275 32.71 29.30 -8.91
CA LYS A 275 31.30 28.98 -9.20
C LYS A 275 30.91 27.58 -8.73
N ALA A 276 31.78 26.60 -8.95
CA ALA A 276 31.56 25.22 -8.51
C ALA A 276 31.51 25.13 -6.97
N LEU A 277 32.44 25.81 -6.28
CA LEU A 277 32.43 25.90 -4.82
C LEU A 277 31.14 26.54 -4.29
N ALA A 278 30.70 27.66 -4.89
CA ALA A 278 29.46 28.32 -4.49
C ALA A 278 28.24 27.40 -4.63
N SER A 279 28.07 26.75 -5.79
CA SER A 279 27.02 25.76 -6.02
C SER A 279 27.07 24.61 -5.02
N THR A 280 28.26 24.11 -4.74
CA THR A 280 28.49 23.04 -3.75
C THR A 280 28.04 23.46 -2.35
N ARG A 281 28.43 24.66 -1.89
CA ARG A 281 28.03 25.19 -0.58
C ARG A 281 26.52 25.43 -0.48
N PHE A 282 25.86 25.87 -1.54
CA PHE A 282 24.40 26.02 -1.52
C PHE A 282 23.69 24.70 -1.28
N ILE A 283 24.11 23.62 -1.95
CA ILE A 283 23.57 22.27 -1.75
C ILE A 283 23.84 21.78 -0.33
N ILE A 284 25.06 21.92 0.17
CA ILE A 284 25.36 21.52 1.55
C ILE A 284 24.48 22.28 2.55
N THR A 285 24.33 23.59 2.35
CA THR A 285 23.55 24.45 3.26
C THR A 285 22.09 24.03 3.32
N SER A 286 21.47 23.65 2.19
CA SER A 286 20.06 23.21 2.17
C SER A 286 19.80 21.96 3.00
N TYR A 287 20.79 21.05 3.07
CA TYR A 287 20.66 19.81 3.84
C TYR A 287 21.17 19.95 5.28
N LEU A 288 22.14 20.82 5.55
CA LEU A 288 22.68 21.03 6.90
C LEU A 288 21.88 22.02 7.74
N ALA A 289 21.08 22.91 7.14
CA ALA A 289 20.32 23.91 7.89
C ALA A 289 19.45 23.31 9.01
N PRO A 290 18.73 22.17 8.84
CA PRO A 290 17.97 21.56 9.92
C PRO A 290 18.84 21.02 11.06
N HIS A 291 20.09 20.62 10.79
CA HIS A 291 20.98 20.04 11.80
C HIS A 291 21.41 21.04 12.87
N GLN A 292 21.31 22.35 12.61
CA GLN A 292 21.62 23.38 13.62
C GLN A 292 20.65 23.37 14.82
N TYR A 293 19.47 22.75 14.67
CA TYR A 293 18.48 22.62 15.74
C TYR A 293 18.66 21.34 16.55
N VAL A 294 19.50 20.42 16.10
CA VAL A 294 19.75 19.17 16.82
C VAL A 294 20.62 19.48 18.03
N ARG A 295 20.14 19.11 19.22
CA ARG A 295 20.92 19.22 20.44
C ARG A 295 22.10 18.27 20.37
N SER A 296 23.30 18.75 20.70
CA SER A 296 24.47 17.90 20.88
C SER A 296 24.22 16.84 21.97
N GLY A 297 24.72 15.63 21.74
CA GLY A 297 24.68 14.52 22.69
C GLY A 297 25.27 13.25 22.10
N ASP A 298 25.31 12.19 22.90
CA ASP A 298 26.09 10.98 22.61
C ASP A 298 25.28 9.86 21.93
N PHE A 299 24.01 10.12 21.58
CA PHE A 299 23.21 9.10 20.91
C PHE A 299 23.84 8.70 19.57
N SER A 300 23.96 7.40 19.33
CA SER A 300 24.46 6.82 18.09
C SER A 300 23.45 5.81 17.59
N LEU A 301 22.90 6.03 16.39
CA LEU A 301 21.97 5.12 15.76
C LEU A 301 22.63 3.76 15.52
N ARG A 302 23.91 3.73 15.15
CA ARG A 302 24.66 2.47 14.96
C ARG A 302 24.83 1.69 16.26
N THR A 303 25.11 2.38 17.36
CA THR A 303 25.24 1.73 18.68
C THR A 303 23.88 1.25 19.17
N TRP A 304 22.84 2.06 18.98
CA TRP A 304 21.46 1.69 19.26
C TRP A 304 21.01 0.45 18.47
N LEU A 305 21.33 0.37 17.17
CA LEU A 305 21.01 -0.80 16.34
C LEU A 305 21.63 -2.09 16.90
N LYS A 306 22.88 -2.02 17.40
CA LYS A 306 23.58 -3.17 18.00
C LYS A 306 23.04 -3.55 19.39
N ASN A 307 22.41 -2.63 20.09
CA ASN A 307 21.86 -2.89 21.42
C ASN A 307 20.49 -3.59 21.30
N ALA A 308 20.44 -4.90 21.59
CA ALA A 308 19.21 -5.68 21.60
C ALA A 308 18.15 -5.16 22.59
N GLN A 309 18.57 -4.44 23.63
CA GLN A 309 17.70 -3.82 24.65
C GLN A 309 17.50 -2.32 24.42
N GLY A 310 17.82 -1.81 23.22
CA GLY A 310 17.73 -0.37 22.89
C GLY A 310 16.31 0.15 22.67
N GLY A 311 15.27 -0.68 22.81
CA GLY A 311 13.89 -0.31 22.52
C GLY A 311 13.63 0.00 21.04
N ASN A 312 12.57 0.74 20.78
CA ASN A 312 12.14 1.25 19.48
C ASN A 312 12.65 2.69 19.24
N LEU A 313 12.73 3.10 17.98
CA LEU A 313 13.10 4.46 17.58
C LEU A 313 11.91 5.16 16.93
N PHE A 314 11.55 6.33 17.44
CA PHE A 314 10.56 7.22 16.83
C PHE A 314 11.26 8.46 16.28
N ILE A 315 11.00 8.78 15.03
CA ILE A 315 11.46 10.00 14.36
C ILE A 315 10.21 10.84 14.09
N THR A 316 9.99 11.86 14.89
CA THR A 316 8.76 12.67 14.83
C THR A 316 9.06 14.09 14.38
N TRP A 317 8.10 14.71 13.69
CA TRP A 317 8.08 16.14 13.39
C TRP A 317 6.63 16.61 13.33
N ARG A 318 6.41 17.92 13.27
CA ARG A 318 5.09 18.50 13.03
C ARG A 318 4.95 18.91 11.57
N GLU A 319 3.79 18.65 10.97
CA GLU A 319 3.49 19.02 9.58
C GLU A 319 2.77 20.37 9.45
N ASP A 320 2.34 20.97 10.56
CA ASP A 320 1.61 22.25 10.61
C ASP A 320 2.50 23.49 10.77
#